data_AF-A0A9D9L3C0-F1
#
_entry.id   AF-A0A9D9L3C0-F1
#
_cell.length_a   1.000
_cell.length_b   1.000
_cell.length_c   1.000
_cell.angle_alpha   90.00
_cell.angle_beta   90.00
_cell.angle_gamma   90.00
#
_symmetry.space_group_name_H-M   'P 1'
#
loop_
_entity.id
_entity.type
_entity.pdbx_description
1 polymer ?
#
loop_
_entity_poly.entity_id
_entity_poly.type
_entity_poly.pdbx_seq_one_letter_code
_entity_poly.pdbx_strand_id
1 'polypeptide(L)'
;MKKILGFLVCSSLILSLAGCGSVDGNAGRTAGNAPGVNDVLEAGKNAVEQTEASEDNTVTESDVISEESVSEDDNTAVTESASADDEDPNTDPESSIHFDMTSVNMDKIDVDLTALSSTMVYSEVYNMMTTPDDYIGKVVKMDGAFAVFHDEGSSDYYFACIVKDATACCAQGIEFLLAGEHSYPKDYPYEGDEICVVGVYDTYKDGDSTYCTLKNAKIV
;
A
#
# COMPACT_ATOMS: atom_id res chain seq x y z
N MET A 1 14.28 -61.65 -27.14
CA MET A 1 15.46 -60.89 -27.62
C MET A 1 15.13 -60.21 -28.95
N LYS A 2 15.71 -59.04 -29.22
CA LYS A 2 15.83 -58.36 -30.54
C LYS A 2 14.56 -58.15 -31.39
N LYS A 3 14.01 -56.93 -31.33
CA LYS A 3 13.37 -56.20 -32.45
C LYS A 3 13.85 -54.74 -32.33
N ILE A 4 15.06 -54.42 -32.80
CA ILE A 4 15.42 -54.07 -34.18
C ILE A 4 14.86 -52.69 -34.58
N LEU A 5 15.80 -51.74 -34.68
CA LEU A 5 15.67 -50.36 -35.13
C LEU A 5 15.20 -50.29 -36.59
N GLY A 6 14.30 -49.35 -36.90
CA GLY A 6 13.85 -49.06 -38.26
C GLY A 6 13.81 -47.55 -38.52
N PHE A 7 14.93 -47.00 -39.00
CA PHE A 7 15.01 -45.60 -39.45
C PHE A 7 14.36 -45.49 -40.83
N LEU A 8 13.39 -44.58 -41.01
CA LEU A 8 12.92 -44.17 -42.33
C LEU A 8 12.94 -42.65 -42.43
N VAL A 9 13.85 -42.13 -43.25
CA VAL A 9 13.98 -40.69 -43.53
C VAL A 9 13.14 -40.35 -44.75
N CYS A 10 12.08 -39.56 -44.56
CA CYS A 10 11.45 -38.82 -45.65
C CYS A 10 11.81 -37.35 -45.50
N SER A 11 12.76 -36.89 -46.32
CA SER A 11 13.13 -35.49 -46.46
C SER A 11 12.22 -34.79 -47.49
N SER A 12 12.32 -33.46 -47.56
CA SER A 12 11.47 -32.52 -48.33
C SER A 12 10.03 -32.39 -47.78
N LEU A 13 9.38 -31.23 -47.85
CA LEU A 13 9.66 -30.08 -48.71
C LEU A 13 9.88 -28.77 -47.91
N ILE A 14 10.87 -27.98 -48.34
CA ILE A 14 11.12 -26.62 -47.84
C ILE A 14 10.21 -25.64 -48.59
N LEU A 15 9.51 -24.77 -47.87
CA LEU A 15 8.90 -23.57 -48.44
C LEU A 15 9.16 -22.34 -47.55
N SER A 16 10.39 -21.83 -47.63
CA SER A 16 10.83 -20.63 -46.92
C SER A 16 10.33 -19.36 -47.61
N LEU A 17 9.23 -18.78 -47.11
CA LEU A 17 8.84 -17.40 -47.40
C LEU A 17 9.54 -16.46 -46.42
N ALA A 18 10.58 -15.77 -46.90
CA ALA A 18 11.27 -14.74 -46.14
C ALA A 18 10.44 -13.44 -46.12
N GLY A 19 9.53 -13.31 -45.16
CA GLY A 19 8.92 -12.03 -44.81
C GLY A 19 9.91 -11.19 -44.00
N CYS A 20 10.38 -10.09 -44.56
CA CYS A 20 11.23 -9.13 -43.84
C CYS A 20 10.37 -7.98 -43.31
N GLY A 21 10.45 -7.73 -42.01
CA GLY A 21 9.78 -6.62 -41.32
C GLY A 21 10.40 -6.42 -39.94
N SER A 22 10.98 -5.26 -39.70
CA SER A 22 11.82 -5.00 -38.52
C SER A 22 11.01 -4.53 -37.32
N VAL A 23 11.12 -5.25 -36.19
CA VAL A 23 11.04 -4.67 -34.83
C VAL A 23 12.12 -5.36 -33.98
N ASP A 24 12.74 -4.62 -33.07
CA ASP A 24 13.66 -5.19 -32.08
C ASP A 24 12.88 -5.77 -30.88
N GLY A 25 13.32 -6.89 -30.33
CA GLY A 25 12.67 -7.51 -29.17
C GLY A 25 13.15 -8.93 -28.85
N ASN A 26 13.86 -9.10 -27.72
CA ASN A 26 14.37 -10.39 -27.26
C ASN A 26 13.26 -11.26 -26.63
N ALA A 27 12.65 -12.15 -27.42
CA ALA A 27 11.56 -13.02 -26.97
C ALA A 27 12.04 -14.31 -26.27
N GLY A 28 12.66 -14.18 -25.08
CA GLY A 28 12.92 -15.32 -24.19
C GLY A 28 11.63 -15.83 -23.56
N ARG A 29 11.14 -17.01 -23.98
CA ARG A 29 9.85 -17.57 -23.51
C ARG A 29 10.01 -18.61 -22.40
N THR A 30 9.80 -18.18 -21.16
CA THR A 30 9.36 -19.03 -20.03
C THR A 30 7.88 -18.74 -19.76
N ALA A 31 7.01 -19.76 -19.76
CA ALA A 31 6.55 -20.44 -18.54
C ALA A 31 5.90 -19.45 -17.56
N GLY A 32 4.57 -19.51 -17.45
CA GLY A 32 3.77 -18.45 -16.82
C GLY A 32 3.85 -18.47 -15.30
N ASN A 33 4.39 -17.41 -14.72
CA ASN A 33 4.08 -16.97 -13.37
C ASN A 33 2.96 -15.92 -13.43
N ALA A 34 2.18 -15.81 -12.35
CA ALA A 34 1.49 -14.57 -12.00
C ALA A 34 2.52 -13.51 -11.59
N PRO A 35 2.18 -12.20 -11.54
CA PRO A 35 3.04 -11.22 -10.86
C PRO A 35 3.41 -11.72 -9.46
N GLY A 36 4.67 -11.50 -9.07
CA GLY A 36 5.19 -11.90 -7.77
C GLY A 36 4.61 -11.04 -6.66
N VAL A 37 4.65 -11.52 -5.41
CA VAL A 37 4.20 -10.71 -4.27
C VAL A 37 5.01 -9.41 -4.13
N ASN A 38 6.29 -9.38 -4.54
CA ASN A 38 7.10 -8.16 -4.61
C ASN A 38 6.48 -7.11 -5.55
N ASP A 39 5.91 -7.53 -6.68
CA ASP A 39 5.24 -6.64 -7.64
C ASP A 39 3.99 -5.98 -7.02
N VAL A 40 3.39 -6.59 -5.99
CA VAL A 40 2.18 -6.08 -5.31
C VAL A 40 2.49 -4.88 -4.43
N LEU A 41 3.55 -4.95 -3.61
CA LEU A 41 3.95 -3.85 -2.74
C LEU A 41 4.49 -2.68 -3.57
N GLU A 42 5.27 -2.96 -4.61
CA GLU A 42 5.75 -1.93 -5.54
C GLU A 42 4.63 -1.35 -6.42
N ALA A 43 3.61 -2.12 -6.81
CA ALA A 43 2.42 -1.57 -7.49
C ALA A 43 1.65 -0.59 -6.60
N GLY A 44 1.64 -0.80 -5.28
CA GLY A 44 1.12 0.16 -4.30
C GLY A 44 1.82 1.52 -4.37
N LYS A 45 3.16 1.52 -4.50
CA LYS A 45 3.96 2.75 -4.65
C LYS A 45 3.76 3.42 -6.03
N ASN A 46 3.76 2.63 -7.11
CA ASN A 46 3.69 3.14 -8.48
C ASN A 46 2.33 3.78 -8.84
N ALA A 47 1.28 3.60 -8.01
CA ALA A 47 0.01 4.28 -8.18
C ALA A 47 0.03 5.77 -7.77
N VAL A 48 1.09 6.25 -7.10
CA VAL A 48 1.15 7.59 -6.48
C VAL A 48 1.57 8.70 -7.46
N GLU A 49 2.24 8.39 -8.58
CA GLU A 49 2.97 9.40 -9.38
C GLU A 49 2.28 9.88 -10.68
N GLN A 50 0.97 9.66 -10.88
CA GLN A 50 0.27 10.07 -12.14
C GLN A 50 -1.13 10.72 -11.98
N THR A 51 -1.26 11.77 -11.16
CA THR A 51 -2.36 12.76 -11.32
C THR A 51 -1.96 14.22 -11.02
N GLU A 52 -0.91 14.75 -11.68
CA GLU A 52 -0.78 16.21 -11.88
C GLU A 52 -0.44 16.53 -13.35
N ALA A 53 -1.45 16.98 -14.12
CA ALA A 53 -1.34 17.95 -15.23
C ALA A 53 -2.62 18.02 -16.11
N SER A 54 -3.62 18.84 -15.73
CA SER A 54 -4.32 19.72 -16.70
C SER A 54 -5.46 20.52 -16.05
N GLU A 55 -5.21 21.77 -15.66
CA GLU A 55 -6.26 22.80 -15.58
C GLU A 55 -5.73 24.11 -16.19
N ASP A 56 -6.23 24.47 -17.38
CA ASP A 56 -6.10 25.81 -17.96
C ASP A 56 -7.41 26.20 -18.67
N ASN A 57 -8.36 26.66 -17.86
CA ASN A 57 -9.01 27.96 -18.03
C ASN A 57 -9.61 28.33 -19.40
N THR A 58 -10.94 28.54 -19.47
CA THR A 58 -11.48 29.92 -19.65
C THR A 58 -13.01 30.06 -19.51
N VAL A 59 -13.38 31.07 -18.72
CA VAL A 59 -14.61 31.91 -18.72
C VAL A 59 -15.01 32.38 -20.14
N THR A 60 -16.22 32.85 -20.50
CA THR A 60 -17.35 33.51 -19.79
C THR A 60 -18.73 32.94 -20.28
N GLU A 61 -19.98 33.39 -20.00
CA GLU A 61 -20.70 34.43 -19.20
C GLU A 61 -22.23 34.07 -19.23
N SER A 62 -23.25 34.75 -18.69
CA SER A 62 -23.47 35.91 -17.76
C SER A 62 -24.92 35.84 -17.24
N ASP A 63 -25.24 36.35 -16.04
CA ASP A 63 -26.38 37.28 -15.80
C ASP A 63 -26.41 37.79 -14.34
N VAL A 64 -27.06 38.96 -14.09
CA VAL A 64 -26.69 39.89 -12.99
C VAL A 64 -27.91 40.54 -12.28
N ILE A 65 -27.68 41.34 -11.21
CA ILE A 65 -28.59 42.33 -10.53
C ILE A 65 -29.51 41.71 -9.45
N SER A 66 -29.72 42.25 -8.22
CA SER A 66 -29.30 43.47 -7.45
C SER A 66 -29.12 43.09 -5.94
N GLU A 67 -28.29 43.71 -5.09
CA GLU A 67 -28.32 45.10 -4.55
C GLU A 67 -29.65 45.46 -3.81
N GLU A 68 -29.68 46.09 -2.61
CA GLU A 68 -28.62 46.58 -1.69
C GLU A 68 -29.18 46.88 -0.25
N SER A 69 -28.29 47.33 0.66
CA SER A 69 -28.49 48.07 1.94
C SER A 69 -28.87 47.31 3.24
N VAL A 70 -28.49 47.69 4.48
CA VAL A 70 -27.27 48.29 5.13
C VAL A 70 -27.69 48.99 6.45
N SER A 71 -27.08 48.60 7.59
CA SER A 71 -26.78 49.33 8.86
C SER A 71 -26.37 48.28 9.92
N GLU A 72 -25.27 48.37 10.68
CA GLU A 72 -24.77 49.42 11.60
C GLU A 72 -25.60 49.45 12.92
N ASP A 73 -25.04 49.54 14.14
CA ASP A 73 -23.71 50.05 14.57
C ASP A 73 -23.26 49.54 15.98
N ASP A 74 -21.98 49.74 16.33
CA ASP A 74 -21.34 50.00 17.66
C ASP A 74 -21.59 49.13 18.95
N ASN A 75 -20.73 49.03 19.98
CA ASN A 75 -19.34 49.50 20.24
C ASN A 75 -18.60 48.57 21.28
N THR A 76 -17.29 48.81 21.42
CA THR A 76 -16.23 48.26 22.29
C THR A 76 -16.43 48.14 23.81
N ALA A 77 -15.61 47.27 24.43
CA ALA A 77 -14.71 47.65 25.53
C ALA A 77 -13.43 46.76 25.53
N VAL A 78 -12.28 47.29 25.95
CA VAL A 78 -10.95 46.62 25.89
C VAL A 78 -10.27 46.61 27.26
N THR A 79 -9.49 45.57 27.56
CA THR A 79 -8.32 45.57 28.48
C THR A 79 -7.56 44.25 28.29
N GLU A 80 -6.48 44.22 27.50
CA GLU A 80 -5.09 44.46 27.94
C GLU A 80 -4.63 43.62 29.15
N SER A 81 -3.82 42.60 28.86
CA SER A 81 -2.59 42.32 29.59
C SER A 81 -1.62 41.57 28.67
N ALA A 82 -0.42 42.11 28.48
CA ALA A 82 0.58 41.55 27.57
C ALA A 82 1.53 40.59 28.30
N SER A 83 2.02 39.61 27.56
CA SER A 83 3.35 39.01 27.74
C SER A 83 3.79 38.49 26.38
N ALA A 84 4.89 39.05 25.86
CA ALA A 84 5.63 38.47 24.75
C ALA A 84 6.90 37.86 25.33
N ASP A 85 7.33 36.73 24.80
CA ASP A 85 8.70 36.23 24.90
C ASP A 85 8.95 35.33 23.65
N ASP A 86 9.83 35.83 22.78
CA ASP A 86 10.57 35.25 21.65
C ASP A 86 10.11 33.95 20.93
N GLU A 87 9.94 34.05 19.60
CA GLU A 87 10.06 32.92 18.68
C GLU A 87 11.55 32.60 18.38
N ASP A 88 11.97 31.33 18.50
CA ASP A 88 13.23 30.86 17.92
C ASP A 88 12.96 30.18 16.55
N PRO A 89 13.40 30.77 15.43
CA PRO A 89 13.09 30.28 14.08
C PRO A 89 13.97 29.10 13.63
N ASN A 90 14.24 28.12 14.52
CA ASN A 90 15.02 26.90 14.22
C ASN A 90 14.43 25.65 14.91
N THR A 91 13.24 25.21 14.47
CA THR A 91 12.77 23.83 14.74
C THR A 91 12.66 23.07 13.42
N ASP A 92 13.44 22.00 13.28
CA ASP A 92 13.54 21.17 12.08
C ASP A 92 12.30 20.26 11.95
N PRO A 93 11.54 20.28 10.83
CA PRO A 93 10.23 19.63 10.74
C PRO A 93 10.27 18.10 10.47
N GLU A 94 11.15 17.35 11.15
CA GLU A 94 11.10 15.88 11.21
C GLU A 94 10.01 15.39 12.19
N SER A 95 8.78 15.84 11.96
CA SER A 95 7.59 15.45 12.73
C SER A 95 7.11 14.03 12.37
N SER A 96 7.94 13.03 12.67
CA SER A 96 7.44 11.67 12.84
C SER A 96 6.51 11.64 14.06
N ILE A 97 5.22 11.35 13.86
CA ILE A 97 4.26 11.25 14.96
C ILE A 97 4.49 9.93 15.70
N HIS A 98 5.45 9.95 16.63
CA HIS A 98 5.79 8.81 17.47
C HIS A 98 4.68 8.55 18.51
N PHE A 99 3.69 7.77 18.10
CA PHE A 99 2.57 7.39 18.94
C PHE A 99 3.00 6.45 20.09
N ASP A 100 2.69 6.81 21.34
CA ASP A 100 3.03 5.98 22.51
C ASP A 100 2.15 4.71 22.59
N MET A 101 2.68 3.66 21.97
CA MET A 101 2.04 2.36 21.88
C MET A 101 1.97 1.61 23.23
N THR A 102 2.65 2.07 24.28
CA THR A 102 2.71 1.33 25.57
C THR A 102 1.40 1.29 26.34
N SER A 103 0.42 2.14 25.96
CA SER A 103 -0.89 2.26 26.62
C SER A 103 -2.07 1.63 25.85
N VAL A 104 -1.82 1.03 24.67
CA VAL A 104 -2.89 0.56 23.77
C VAL A 104 -3.61 -0.68 24.30
N ASN A 105 -4.93 -0.63 24.35
CA ASN A 105 -5.76 -1.79 24.65
C ASN A 105 -6.05 -2.61 23.38
N MET A 106 -5.22 -3.62 23.13
CA MET A 106 -5.27 -4.58 22.02
C MET A 106 -6.53 -5.46 21.92
N ASP A 107 -7.49 -5.32 22.84
CA ASP A 107 -8.80 -5.99 22.77
C ASP A 107 -9.95 -5.01 22.41
N LYS A 108 -9.66 -3.70 22.34
CA LYS A 108 -10.56 -2.69 21.77
C LYS A 108 -10.16 -2.44 20.31
N ILE A 109 -10.73 -3.22 19.39
CA ILE A 109 -10.55 -3.00 17.95
C ILE A 109 -11.19 -1.67 17.53
N ASP A 110 -10.44 -0.83 16.83
CA ASP A 110 -10.88 0.45 16.26
C ASP A 110 -11.28 0.32 14.78
N VAL A 111 -10.60 -0.57 14.04
CA VAL A 111 -10.89 -0.88 12.64
C VAL A 111 -10.94 -2.40 12.47
N ASP A 112 -12.15 -2.96 12.43
CA ASP A 112 -12.34 -4.40 12.16
C ASP A 112 -12.69 -4.62 10.69
N LEU A 113 -11.68 -4.90 9.87
CA LEU A 113 -11.86 -5.19 8.45
C LEU A 113 -12.61 -6.51 8.22
N THR A 114 -12.57 -7.44 9.17
CA THR A 114 -13.23 -8.76 9.07
C THR A 114 -14.76 -8.66 9.15
N ALA A 115 -15.28 -7.51 9.61
CA ALA A 115 -16.70 -7.20 9.59
C ALA A 115 -17.20 -6.63 8.24
N LEU A 116 -16.29 -6.37 7.29
CA LEU A 116 -16.57 -5.69 6.02
C LEU A 116 -16.66 -6.69 4.85
N SER A 117 -17.24 -6.27 3.72
CA SER A 117 -17.21 -7.08 2.49
C SER A 117 -15.84 -6.99 1.82
N SER A 118 -15.39 -8.01 1.08
CA SER A 118 -14.05 -8.04 0.47
C SER A 118 -13.71 -6.81 -0.38
N THR A 119 -14.69 -6.25 -1.12
CA THR A 119 -14.52 -4.99 -1.85
C THR A 119 -14.22 -3.82 -0.92
N MET A 120 -14.91 -3.74 0.21
CA MET A 120 -14.73 -2.68 1.21
C MET A 120 -13.46 -2.87 2.03
N VAL A 121 -13.05 -4.12 2.32
CA VAL A 121 -11.72 -4.44 2.88
C VAL A 121 -10.62 -3.92 1.98
N TYR A 122 -10.69 -4.22 0.68
CA TYR A 122 -9.70 -3.75 -0.29
C TYR A 122 -9.68 -2.22 -0.38
N SER A 123 -10.84 -1.55 -0.44
CA SER A 123 -10.90 -0.08 -0.41
C SER A 123 -10.34 0.53 0.88
N GLU A 124 -10.56 -0.12 2.04
CA GLU A 124 -10.08 0.42 3.32
C GLU A 124 -8.58 0.19 3.52
N VAL A 125 -8.02 -0.96 3.09
CA VAL A 125 -6.56 -1.17 3.04
C VAL A 125 -5.90 -0.16 2.11
N TYR A 126 -6.52 0.18 0.97
CA TYR A 126 -6.04 1.27 0.12
C TYR A 126 -6.03 2.62 0.85
N ASN A 127 -7.14 2.99 1.49
CA ASN A 127 -7.23 4.24 2.27
C ASN A 127 -6.14 4.32 3.34
N MET A 128 -5.87 3.22 4.04
CA MET A 128 -4.81 3.12 5.05
C MET A 128 -3.42 3.36 4.44
N MET A 129 -3.15 2.80 3.25
CA MET A 129 -1.87 2.99 2.56
C MET A 129 -1.70 4.42 1.97
N THR A 130 -2.79 5.06 1.51
CA THR A 130 -2.72 6.42 0.92
C THR A 130 -2.88 7.56 1.93
N THR A 131 -3.43 7.29 3.10
CA THR A 131 -3.70 8.30 4.14
C THR A 131 -3.43 7.70 5.53
N PRO A 132 -2.17 7.28 5.81
CA PRO A 132 -1.84 6.50 7.00
C PRO A 132 -2.07 7.26 8.31
N ASP A 133 -1.91 8.59 8.32
CA ASP A 133 -2.05 9.44 9.50
C ASP A 133 -3.43 9.32 10.18
N ASP A 134 -4.49 9.11 9.38
CA ASP A 134 -5.85 8.88 9.90
C ASP A 134 -5.96 7.55 10.68
N TYR A 135 -4.98 6.66 10.60
CA TYR A 135 -4.99 5.32 11.20
C TYR A 135 -3.91 5.09 12.25
N ILE A 136 -2.88 5.94 12.36
CA ILE A 136 -1.78 5.76 13.34
C ILE A 136 -2.34 5.62 14.76
N GLY A 137 -1.90 4.58 15.47
CA GLY A 137 -2.30 4.26 16.83
C GLY A 137 -3.63 3.51 16.98
N LYS A 138 -4.41 3.31 15.91
CA LYS A 138 -5.63 2.50 15.93
C LYS A 138 -5.30 1.02 16.04
N VAL A 139 -6.10 0.26 16.81
CA VAL A 139 -6.05 -1.21 16.77
C VAL A 139 -6.83 -1.72 15.55
N VAL A 140 -6.13 -2.34 14.62
CA VAL A 140 -6.69 -2.92 13.40
C VAL A 140 -6.82 -4.43 13.58
N LYS A 141 -7.90 -5.01 13.02
CA LYS A 141 -8.09 -6.45 12.82
C LYS A 141 -8.35 -6.73 11.36
N MET A 142 -7.60 -7.64 10.75
CA MET A 142 -7.71 -7.99 9.33
C MET A 142 -7.56 -9.49 9.07
N ASP A 143 -8.28 -9.99 8.07
CA ASP A 143 -8.12 -11.35 7.53
C ASP A 143 -7.42 -11.27 6.16
N GLY A 144 -6.60 -12.27 5.82
CA GLY A 144 -6.01 -12.39 4.49
C GLY A 144 -4.88 -13.44 4.42
N ALA A 145 -4.26 -13.57 3.25
CA ALA A 145 -3.21 -14.56 3.03
C ALA A 145 -1.87 -14.09 3.61
N PHE A 146 -1.19 -14.94 4.36
CA PHE A 146 0.16 -14.70 4.86
C PHE A 146 1.18 -14.68 3.71
N ALA A 147 1.88 -13.55 3.54
CA ALA A 147 2.99 -13.42 2.61
C ALA A 147 4.31 -13.18 3.34
N VAL A 148 5.37 -13.75 2.77
CA VAL A 148 6.75 -13.62 3.24
C VAL A 148 7.57 -12.91 2.18
N PHE A 149 8.31 -11.90 2.59
CA PHE A 149 9.27 -11.18 1.77
C PHE A 149 10.66 -11.36 2.36
N HIS A 150 11.65 -11.45 1.50
CA HIS A 150 13.06 -11.57 1.87
C HIS A 150 13.83 -10.60 0.99
N ASP A 151 14.51 -9.66 1.61
CA ASP A 151 15.46 -8.80 0.91
C ASP A 151 16.69 -9.64 0.49
N GLU A 152 17.32 -9.30 -0.63
CA GLU A 152 18.60 -9.92 -1.05
C GLU A 152 19.82 -9.10 -0.60
N GLY A 153 19.63 -7.87 -0.11
CA GLY A 153 20.67 -6.99 0.42
C GLY A 153 20.92 -7.15 1.92
N SER A 154 19.87 -7.09 2.74
CA SER A 154 19.83 -7.50 4.15
C SER A 154 19.45 -8.97 4.28
N SER A 155 19.65 -9.56 5.47
CA SER A 155 19.29 -10.96 5.76
C SER A 155 17.87 -11.11 6.31
N ASP A 156 17.02 -10.12 6.06
CA ASP A 156 15.87 -9.83 6.90
C ASP A 156 14.56 -10.19 6.17
N TYR A 157 13.59 -10.64 6.97
CA TYR A 157 12.30 -11.13 6.48
C TYR A 157 11.18 -10.20 6.93
N TYR A 158 10.34 -9.81 5.98
CA TYR A 158 9.15 -8.98 6.21
C TYR A 158 7.90 -9.85 5.99
N PHE A 159 6.84 -9.53 6.73
CA PHE A 159 5.65 -10.36 6.83
C PHE A 159 4.42 -9.50 6.63
N ALA A 160 3.51 -9.89 5.75
CA ALA A 160 2.29 -9.12 5.49
C ALA A 160 1.04 -10.02 5.46
N CYS A 161 -0.09 -9.39 5.79
CA CYS A 161 -1.41 -9.96 5.59
C CYS A 161 -1.99 -9.38 4.29
N ILE A 162 -2.15 -10.22 3.27
CA ILE A 162 -2.50 -9.81 1.90
C ILE A 162 -3.99 -9.97 1.65
N VAL A 163 -4.65 -8.87 1.28
CA VAL A 163 -6.03 -8.83 0.79
C VAL A 163 -6.04 -8.76 -0.74
N LYS A 164 -7.14 -9.17 -1.36
CA LYS A 164 -7.32 -9.16 -2.83
C LYS A 164 -8.62 -8.48 -3.21
N ASP A 165 -8.65 -7.90 -4.41
CA ASP A 165 -9.90 -7.35 -4.94
C ASP A 165 -10.94 -8.44 -5.21
N ALA A 166 -12.19 -8.05 -5.45
CA ALA A 166 -13.31 -8.98 -5.66
C ALA A 166 -13.20 -9.85 -6.94
N THR A 167 -12.21 -9.57 -7.80
CA THR A 167 -11.84 -10.33 -9.00
C THR A 167 -10.53 -11.11 -8.85
N ALA A 168 -9.84 -10.97 -7.71
CA ALA A 168 -8.52 -11.50 -7.38
C ALA A 168 -7.40 -11.18 -8.40
N CYS A 169 -7.51 -10.07 -9.14
CA CYS A 169 -6.46 -9.64 -10.08
C CYS A 169 -5.44 -8.68 -9.47
N CYS A 170 -5.89 -7.76 -8.61
CA CYS A 170 -5.04 -6.91 -7.78
C CYS A 170 -5.04 -7.42 -6.34
N ALA A 171 -3.95 -7.10 -5.64
CA ALA A 171 -3.73 -7.40 -4.24
C ALA A 171 -3.17 -6.16 -3.53
N GLN A 172 -3.34 -6.11 -2.23
CA GLN A 172 -2.78 -5.10 -1.32
C GLN A 172 -2.49 -5.78 0.01
N GLY A 173 -1.72 -5.14 0.90
CA GLY A 173 -1.46 -5.73 2.20
C GLY A 173 -0.82 -4.74 3.16
N ILE A 174 -0.86 -5.10 4.43
CA ILE A 174 -0.22 -4.36 5.52
C ILE A 174 0.79 -5.31 6.16
N GLU A 175 1.99 -4.82 6.41
CA GLU A 175 3.01 -5.59 7.12
C GLU A 175 2.61 -5.82 8.57
N PHE A 176 3.21 -6.79 9.26
CA PHE A 176 3.02 -6.96 10.70
C PHE A 176 4.26 -7.45 11.42
N LEU A 177 4.50 -6.89 12.61
CA LEU A 177 5.54 -7.30 13.54
C LEU A 177 4.91 -7.91 14.78
N LEU A 178 5.07 -9.23 14.94
CA LEU A 178 4.52 -9.97 16.07
C LEU A 178 5.09 -9.50 17.41
N ALA A 179 4.26 -9.43 18.43
CA ALA A 179 4.68 -9.04 19.79
C ALA A 179 5.55 -10.13 20.44
N GLY A 180 6.80 -9.77 20.80
CA GLY A 180 7.75 -10.66 21.49
C GLY A 180 8.83 -11.22 20.57
N GLU A 181 9.56 -12.23 21.06
CA GLU A 181 10.61 -12.91 20.29
C GLU A 181 10.02 -14.05 19.45
N HIS A 182 10.09 -13.93 18.12
CA HIS A 182 9.63 -14.93 17.15
C HIS A 182 10.74 -15.24 16.14
N SER A 183 10.75 -16.45 15.56
CA SER A 183 11.74 -16.83 14.55
C SER A 183 11.09 -17.50 13.34
N TYR A 184 11.19 -16.87 12.18
CA TYR A 184 10.82 -17.49 10.90
C TYR A 184 11.81 -18.62 10.54
N PRO A 185 11.38 -19.76 9.99
CA PRO A 185 10.00 -20.18 9.69
C PRO A 185 9.34 -21.01 10.81
N LYS A 186 9.88 -21.00 12.04
CA LYS A 186 9.42 -21.85 13.14
C LYS A 186 8.12 -21.35 13.79
N ASP A 187 8.04 -20.04 13.99
CA ASP A 187 6.99 -19.38 14.79
C ASP A 187 5.95 -18.64 13.93
N TYR A 188 5.93 -18.92 12.63
CA TYR A 188 5.07 -18.30 11.61
C TYR A 188 4.26 -19.36 10.84
N PRO A 189 3.14 -18.97 10.19
CA PRO A 189 2.38 -19.83 9.28
C PRO A 189 3.17 -20.23 8.01
N TYR A 190 2.58 -21.08 7.17
CA TYR A 190 3.10 -21.32 5.83
C TYR A 190 2.67 -20.21 4.86
N GLU A 191 3.54 -19.84 3.92
CA GLU A 191 3.24 -18.85 2.88
C GLU A 191 1.97 -19.24 2.11
N GLY A 192 0.98 -18.34 2.07
CA GLY A 192 -0.33 -18.57 1.49
C GLY A 192 -1.39 -19.15 2.43
N ASP A 193 -1.08 -19.44 3.71
CA ASP A 193 -2.10 -19.72 4.73
C ASP A 193 -2.98 -18.47 4.97
N GLU A 194 -4.29 -18.65 5.10
CA GLU A 194 -5.21 -17.58 5.52
C GLU A 194 -5.05 -17.32 7.03
N ILE A 195 -4.84 -16.06 7.42
CA ILE A 195 -4.58 -15.63 8.80
C ILE A 195 -5.50 -14.48 9.21
N CYS A 196 -5.78 -14.39 10.51
CA CYS A 196 -6.37 -13.21 11.14
C CYS A 196 -5.28 -12.49 11.95
N VAL A 197 -5.00 -11.23 11.67
CA VAL A 197 -4.00 -10.41 12.38
C VAL A 197 -4.71 -9.29 13.15
N VAL A 198 -4.34 -9.11 14.42
CA VAL A 198 -4.67 -7.92 15.21
C VAL A 198 -3.38 -7.20 15.60
N GLY A 199 -3.28 -5.92 15.33
CA GLY A 199 -2.09 -5.09 15.65
C GLY A 199 -2.40 -3.61 15.74
N VAL A 200 -1.44 -2.82 16.21
CA VAL A 200 -1.54 -1.36 16.23
C VAL A 200 -0.98 -0.80 14.94
N TYR A 201 -1.78 -0.04 14.20
CA TYR A 201 -1.34 0.55 12.93
C TYR A 201 -0.37 1.70 13.16
N ASP A 202 0.69 1.70 12.37
CA ASP A 202 1.81 2.64 12.45
C ASP A 202 2.58 2.60 11.12
N THR A 203 3.54 3.50 10.92
CA THR A 203 4.40 3.53 9.73
C THR A 203 5.88 3.40 10.09
N TYR A 204 6.71 3.26 9.06
CA TYR A 204 8.15 3.53 9.13
C TYR A 204 8.67 4.02 7.77
N LYS A 205 9.81 4.71 7.76
CA LYS A 205 10.54 5.06 6.53
C LYS A 205 11.66 4.03 6.30
N ASP A 206 11.84 3.60 5.06
CA ASP A 206 13.08 2.98 4.57
C ASP A 206 13.43 3.59 3.20
N GLY A 207 14.65 4.12 3.10
CA GLY A 207 15.00 5.11 2.08
C GLY A 207 13.99 6.26 2.03
N ASP A 208 13.59 6.63 0.81
CA ASP A 208 12.53 7.61 0.54
C ASP A 208 11.11 7.00 0.58
N SER A 209 10.97 5.68 0.80
CA SER A 209 9.67 4.99 0.87
C SER A 209 9.11 4.99 2.30
N THR A 210 7.80 5.25 2.42
CA THR A 210 7.05 5.02 3.67
C THR A 210 6.28 3.70 3.57
N TYR A 211 6.38 2.89 4.61
CA TYR A 211 5.75 1.56 4.71
C TYR A 211 4.73 1.53 5.85
N CYS A 212 3.70 0.72 5.69
CA CYS A 212 2.54 0.63 6.59
C CYS A 212 2.53 -0.71 7.33
N THR A 213 2.47 -0.69 8.66
CA THR A 213 2.75 -1.88 9.48
C THR A 213 1.86 -1.97 10.72
N LEU A 214 1.51 -3.19 11.10
CA LEU A 214 0.84 -3.55 12.34
C LEU A 214 1.87 -3.97 13.39
N LYS A 215 2.23 -3.05 14.28
CA LYS A 215 3.18 -3.29 15.37
C LYS A 215 2.49 -3.95 16.56
N ASN A 216 3.26 -4.66 17.40
CA ASN A 216 2.78 -5.45 18.54
C ASN A 216 1.67 -6.46 18.15
N ALA A 217 1.77 -7.04 16.96
CA ALA A 217 0.71 -7.87 16.39
C ALA A 217 0.57 -9.24 17.06
N LYS A 218 -0.63 -9.81 16.96
CA LYS A 218 -0.99 -11.18 17.31
C LYS A 218 -1.77 -11.80 16.14
N ILE A 219 -1.45 -13.04 15.76
CA ILE A 219 -2.32 -13.88 14.94
C ILE A 219 -3.34 -14.54 15.88
N VAL A 220 -4.63 -14.57 15.49
CA VAL A 220 -5.77 -14.93 16.38
C VAL A 220 -6.71 -15.98 15.80
#